data_AF-A0A963EHY6-F1
#
_entry.id   AF-A0A963EHY6-F1
#
_cell.length_a   1.000
_cell.length_b   1.000
_cell.length_c   1.000
_cell.angle_alpha   90.00
_cell.angle_beta   90.00
_cell.angle_gamma   90.00
#
_symmetry.space_group_name_H-M   'P 1'
#
loop_
_entity.id
_entity.type
_entity.pdbx_description
1 polymer ?
#
loop_
_entity_poly.entity_id
_entity_poly.type
_entity_poly.pdbx_seq_one_letter_code
_entity_poly.pdbx_strand_id
1 'polypeptide(L)'
;MTNVHARPATTPAIGIRRALFAALVAGSAIGALGLLAYILMADGLGILDVVMMICFAATLPWTVIGFWNALIGLAVLMVSPDPVAAACPPWGRLDRRSPPRGRTAVLMAIHDEEPERVFAHMRALADELQTGPHAGLFDFAVLSDTRDAAIAAREATHFDRWKLQSPLPARLEYRRRLDNTDHKTGNLWEFLKRRGAEFDYFIVLDADSYMHGDLVLDQVRMMDADATLGIVQPLIVGLPSRSAFARVFQLGMRHGMRAYATGSAWWQGDAGPYWGHNGIIRTEAFMRHCRLPRLPGEPPLG
;
A
#
# COMPACT_ATOMS: atom_id res chain seq x y z
N MET A 1 0.49 29.10 -17.48
CA MET A 1 0.31 27.68 -17.88
C MET A 1 1.67 27.00 -17.80
N THR A 2 2.07 26.59 -16.60
CA THR A 2 3.28 25.80 -16.37
C THR A 2 2.99 24.35 -16.75
N ASN A 3 3.91 23.74 -17.47
CA ASN A 3 3.77 22.42 -18.07
C ASN A 3 3.85 21.33 -16.97
N VAL A 4 2.70 20.92 -16.42
CA VAL A 4 2.58 19.94 -15.31
C VAL A 4 2.89 18.49 -15.75
N HIS A 5 3.23 18.25 -17.02
CA HIS A 5 3.46 16.90 -17.57
C HIS A 5 4.92 16.55 -17.84
N ALA A 6 5.88 17.34 -17.35
CA ALA A 6 7.27 16.90 -17.38
C ALA A 6 7.42 15.69 -16.44
N ARG A 7 7.49 14.48 -17.01
CA ARG A 7 7.91 13.29 -16.25
C ARG A 7 9.21 13.64 -15.53
N PRO A 8 9.33 13.40 -14.21
CA PRO A 8 10.62 13.57 -13.55
C PRO A 8 11.63 12.73 -14.32
N ALA A 9 12.69 13.37 -14.80
CA ALA A 9 13.74 12.67 -15.52
C ALA A 9 14.22 11.52 -14.63
N THR A 10 14.17 10.30 -15.14
CA THR A 10 14.71 9.14 -14.43
C THR A 10 16.16 9.46 -14.11
N THR A 11 16.50 9.57 -12.83
CA THR A 11 17.87 9.83 -12.41
C THR A 11 18.76 8.77 -13.08
N PRO A 12 19.93 9.09 -13.66
CA PRO A 12 20.76 8.10 -14.36
C PRO A 12 20.98 6.80 -13.56
N ALA A 13 21.01 6.91 -12.23
CA ALA A 13 21.02 5.78 -11.31
C ALA A 13 19.83 4.81 -11.46
N ILE A 14 18.57 5.27 -11.58
CA ILE A 14 17.40 4.36 -11.67
C ILE A 14 17.35 3.65 -13.03
N GLY A 15 17.77 4.33 -14.11
CA GLY A 15 17.88 3.73 -15.44
C GLY A 15 18.83 2.53 -15.46
N ILE A 16 19.99 2.66 -14.80
CA ILE A 16 20.96 1.56 -14.66
C ILE A 16 20.36 0.40 -13.85
N ARG A 17 19.67 0.68 -12.73
CA ARG A 17 19.03 -0.36 -11.92
C ARG A 17 17.99 -1.14 -12.71
N ARG A 18 17.14 -0.44 -13.49
CA ARG A 18 16.13 -1.03 -14.37
C ARG A 18 16.77 -1.89 -15.48
N ALA A 19 17.83 -1.39 -16.12
CA ALA A 19 18.54 -2.13 -17.16
C ALA A 19 19.22 -3.39 -16.59
N LEU A 20 19.86 -3.29 -15.43
CA LEU A 20 20.45 -4.44 -14.74
C LEU A 20 19.38 -5.47 -14.39
N PHE A 21 18.27 -5.05 -13.77
CA PHE A 21 17.17 -5.94 -13.44
C PHE A 21 16.60 -6.64 -14.68
N ALA A 22 16.36 -5.90 -15.76
CA ALA A 22 15.88 -6.45 -17.02
C ALA A 22 16.86 -7.46 -17.64
N ALA A 23 18.16 -7.16 -17.63
CA ALA A 23 19.19 -8.07 -18.14
C ALA A 23 19.27 -9.37 -17.31
N LEU A 24 19.18 -9.26 -15.99
CA LEU A 24 19.16 -10.42 -15.08
C LEU A 24 17.91 -11.29 -15.30
N VAL A 25 16.74 -10.67 -15.41
CA VAL A 25 15.49 -11.39 -15.66
C VAL A 25 15.50 -12.05 -17.04
N ALA A 26 15.86 -11.33 -18.10
CA ALA A 26 15.91 -11.87 -19.45
C ALA A 26 16.96 -12.99 -19.57
N GLY A 27 18.15 -12.78 -19.01
CA GLY A 27 19.23 -13.78 -19.02
C GLY A 27 18.84 -15.07 -18.30
N SER A 28 18.26 -14.97 -17.10
CA SER A 28 17.78 -16.15 -16.36
C SER A 28 16.60 -16.83 -17.06
N ALA A 29 15.68 -16.07 -17.65
CA ALA A 29 14.53 -16.63 -18.36
C ALA A 29 14.95 -17.38 -19.63
N ILE A 30 15.81 -16.75 -20.45
CA ILE A 30 16.36 -17.37 -21.67
C ILE A 30 17.19 -18.61 -21.29
N GLY A 31 18.02 -18.51 -20.25
CA GLY A 31 18.82 -19.64 -19.78
C GLY A 31 17.97 -20.83 -19.32
N ALA A 32 16.95 -20.59 -18.49
CA ALA A 32 16.06 -21.65 -18.03
C ALA A 32 15.20 -22.25 -19.17
N LEU A 33 14.73 -21.42 -20.10
CA LEU A 33 14.04 -21.90 -21.31
C LEU A 33 14.96 -22.75 -22.19
N GLY A 34 16.21 -22.32 -22.38
CA GLY A 34 17.22 -23.05 -23.14
C GLY A 34 17.56 -24.39 -22.50
N LEU A 35 17.66 -24.45 -21.17
CA LEU A 35 17.87 -25.69 -20.43
C LEU A 35 16.67 -26.65 -20.57
N LEU A 36 15.44 -26.13 -20.46
CA LEU A 36 14.25 -26.94 -20.69
C LEU A 36 14.22 -27.47 -22.13
N ALA A 37 14.47 -26.61 -23.12
CA ALA A 37 14.52 -27.02 -24.51
C ALA A 37 15.59 -28.09 -24.76
N TYR A 38 16.78 -27.93 -24.19
CA TYR A 38 17.85 -28.92 -24.27
C TYR A 38 17.44 -30.30 -23.72
N ILE A 39 16.74 -30.32 -22.58
CA ILE A 39 16.23 -31.57 -21.98
C ILE A 39 15.18 -32.22 -22.88
N LEU A 40 14.22 -31.43 -23.38
CA LEU A 40 13.12 -31.95 -24.20
C LEU A 40 13.56 -32.36 -25.62
N MET A 41 14.67 -31.82 -26.12
CA MET A 41 15.21 -32.18 -27.43
C MET A 41 16.02 -33.49 -27.42
N ALA A 42 16.26 -34.12 -26.27
CA ALA A 42 17.10 -35.31 -26.15
C ALA A 42 16.62 -36.48 -27.04
N ASP A 43 15.31 -36.69 -27.12
CA ASP A 43 14.69 -37.79 -27.90
C ASP A 43 13.84 -37.27 -29.07
N GLY A 44 14.00 -35.99 -29.43
CA GLY A 44 13.20 -35.28 -30.45
C GLY A 44 12.01 -34.49 -29.86
N LEU A 45 11.56 -33.45 -30.57
CA LEU A 45 10.47 -32.57 -30.10
C LEU A 45 9.09 -33.08 -30.54
N GLY A 46 8.28 -33.48 -29.56
CA GLY A 46 6.87 -33.75 -29.73
C GLY A 46 5.97 -32.53 -29.52
N ILE A 47 4.68 -32.68 -29.81
CA ILE A 47 3.67 -31.64 -29.58
C ILE A 47 3.58 -31.30 -28.09
N LEU A 48 3.65 -32.30 -27.21
CA LEU A 48 3.58 -32.09 -25.76
C LEU A 48 4.76 -31.24 -25.25
N ASP A 49 5.96 -31.43 -25.81
CA ASP A 49 7.15 -30.67 -25.44
C ASP A 49 7.00 -29.19 -25.80
N VAL A 50 6.43 -28.91 -26.98
CA VAL A 50 6.11 -27.54 -27.40
C VAL A 50 5.08 -26.92 -26.45
N VAL A 51 4.02 -27.65 -26.09
CA VAL A 51 3.01 -27.17 -25.13
C VAL A 51 3.64 -26.88 -23.77
N MET A 52 4.48 -27.78 -23.25
CA MET A 52 5.19 -27.58 -21.99
C MET A 52 6.10 -26.35 -22.04
N MET A 53 6.83 -26.16 -23.14
CA MET A 53 7.71 -25.02 -23.33
C MET A 53 6.95 -23.69 -23.39
N ILE A 54 5.77 -23.66 -24.03
CA ILE A 54 4.89 -22.48 -24.04
C ILE A 54 4.38 -22.18 -22.62
N CYS A 55 3.87 -23.18 -21.91
CA CYS A 55 3.40 -23.02 -20.54
C CYS A 55 4.52 -22.56 -19.59
N PHE A 56 5.73 -23.10 -19.76
CA PHE A 56 6.90 -22.69 -19.00
C PHE A 56 7.30 -21.25 -19.35
N ALA A 57 7.36 -20.89 -20.63
CA ALA A 57 7.66 -19.53 -21.07
C ALA A 57 6.64 -18.51 -20.54
N ALA A 58 5.37 -18.88 -20.44
CA ALA A 58 4.31 -18.03 -19.91
C ALA A 58 4.40 -17.83 -18.38
N THR A 59 4.88 -18.82 -17.64
CA THR A 59 4.91 -18.79 -16.16
C THR A 59 6.25 -18.31 -15.60
N LEU A 60 7.34 -18.58 -16.31
CA LEU A 60 8.72 -18.30 -15.90
C LEU A 60 9.01 -16.82 -15.53
N PRO A 61 8.47 -15.80 -16.25
CA PRO A 61 8.73 -14.40 -15.90
C PRO A 61 8.38 -14.07 -14.45
N TRP A 62 7.25 -14.57 -13.94
CA TRP A 62 6.80 -14.31 -12.56
C TRP A 62 7.78 -14.87 -11.53
N THR A 63 8.24 -16.10 -11.73
CA THR A 63 9.20 -16.77 -10.85
C THR A 63 10.56 -16.06 -10.87
N VAL A 64 11.05 -15.71 -12.06
CA VAL A 64 12.36 -15.08 -12.23
C VAL A 64 12.38 -13.64 -11.69
N ILE A 65 11.31 -12.87 -11.93
CA ILE A 65 11.12 -11.54 -11.33
C ILE A 65 11.13 -11.66 -9.80
N GLY A 66 10.39 -12.62 -9.24
CA GLY A 66 10.34 -12.81 -7.80
C GLY A 66 11.68 -13.25 -7.20
N PHE A 67 12.40 -14.13 -7.89
CA PHE A 67 13.75 -14.53 -7.53
C PHE A 67 14.70 -13.34 -7.46
N TRP A 68 14.75 -12.51 -8.51
CA TRP A 68 15.65 -11.35 -8.55
C TRP A 68 15.25 -10.25 -7.56
N ASN A 69 13.95 -10.01 -7.35
CA ASN A 69 13.50 -9.12 -6.28
C ASN A 69 13.99 -9.59 -4.90
N ALA A 70 13.85 -10.89 -4.59
CA ALA A 70 14.30 -11.45 -3.33
C ALA A 70 15.83 -11.39 -3.19
N LEU A 71 16.58 -11.75 -4.23
CA LEU A 71 18.05 -11.80 -4.17
C LEU A 71 18.67 -10.40 -4.09
N ILE A 72 18.21 -9.44 -4.90
CA ILE A 72 18.66 -8.04 -4.83
C ILE A 72 18.31 -7.45 -3.47
N GLY A 73 17.08 -7.67 -3.00
CA GLY A 73 16.65 -7.15 -1.71
C GLY A 73 17.43 -7.75 -0.55
N LEU A 74 17.74 -9.06 -0.59
CA LEU A 74 18.62 -9.69 0.38
C LEU A 74 20.02 -9.08 0.35
N ALA A 75 20.60 -8.86 -0.83
CA ALA A 75 21.90 -8.20 -0.97
C ALA A 75 21.89 -6.77 -0.38
N VAL A 76 20.85 -5.99 -0.65
CA VAL A 76 20.67 -4.64 -0.07
C VAL A 76 20.54 -4.72 1.46
N LEU A 77 19.78 -5.67 1.99
CA LEU A 77 19.61 -5.88 3.43
C LEU A 77 20.91 -6.29 4.14
N MET A 78 21.82 -7.00 3.47
CA MET A 78 23.09 -7.44 4.04
C MET A 78 24.19 -6.38 3.95
N VAL A 79 24.21 -5.58 2.89
CA VAL A 79 25.32 -4.66 2.59
C VAL A 79 25.02 -3.22 3.02
N SER A 80 23.77 -2.79 2.97
CA SER A 80 23.42 -1.40 3.29
C SER A 80 23.22 -1.21 4.80
N PRO A 81 23.85 -0.20 5.42
CA PRO A 81 23.56 0.16 6.81
C PRO A 81 22.13 0.72 6.98
N ASP A 82 21.56 1.30 5.94
CA ASP A 82 20.14 1.67 5.86
C ASP A 82 19.52 1.10 4.58
N PRO A 83 18.95 -0.12 4.63
CA PRO A 83 18.34 -0.76 3.47
C PRO A 83 17.13 0.00 2.92
N VAL A 84 16.37 0.68 3.80
CA VAL A 84 15.16 1.40 3.39
C VAL A 84 15.55 2.67 2.64
N ALA A 85 16.55 3.42 3.10
CA ALA A 85 17.08 4.57 2.37
C ALA A 85 17.70 4.19 1.01
N ALA A 86 18.35 3.03 0.93
CA ALA A 86 18.95 2.55 -0.32
C ALA A 86 17.91 2.17 -1.38
N ALA A 87 16.77 1.61 -0.95
CA ALA A 87 15.67 1.22 -1.81
C ALA A 87 14.69 2.37 -2.10
N CYS A 88 14.46 3.26 -1.13
CA CYS A 88 13.57 4.41 -1.20
C CYS A 88 14.34 5.70 -0.88
N PRO A 89 14.93 6.37 -1.88
CA PRO A 89 15.70 7.60 -1.66
C PRO A 89 14.94 8.73 -0.94
N PRO A 90 13.63 8.95 -1.14
CA PRO A 90 12.86 9.91 -0.34
C PRO A 90 12.92 9.63 1.17
N TRP A 91 12.90 8.37 1.59
CA TRP A 91 13.06 7.98 3.00
C TRP A 91 14.42 8.36 3.56
N GLY A 92 15.50 8.12 2.79
CA GLY A 92 16.86 8.45 3.20
C GLY A 92 17.14 9.95 3.35
N ARG A 93 16.35 10.80 2.67
CA ARG A 93 16.42 12.27 2.76
C ARG A 93 15.44 12.87 3.76
N LEU A 94 14.68 12.04 4.47
CA LEU A 94 13.64 12.50 5.38
C LEU A 94 14.25 13.22 6.59
N ASP A 95 14.00 14.53 6.71
CA ASP A 95 14.29 15.25 7.93
C ASP A 95 13.17 15.02 8.96
N ARG A 96 13.38 14.08 9.87
CA ARG A 96 12.43 13.77 10.96
C ARG A 96 12.23 14.90 11.96
N ARG A 97 13.13 15.90 11.96
CA ARG A 97 13.00 17.09 12.81
C ARG A 97 12.09 18.15 12.17
N SER A 98 11.87 18.06 10.86
CA SER A 98 10.93 18.96 10.19
C SER A 98 9.51 18.75 10.73
N PRO A 99 8.77 19.82 11.06
CA PRO A 99 7.40 19.68 11.51
C PRO A 99 6.53 19.24 10.32
N PRO A 100 5.70 18.19 10.46
CA PRO A 100 4.68 17.89 9.46
C PRO A 100 3.70 19.06 9.37
N ARG A 101 3.18 19.30 8.17
CA ARG A 101 2.30 20.45 7.87
C ARG A 101 1.01 20.05 7.18
N GLY A 102 1.03 19.03 6.33
CA GLY A 102 -0.14 18.64 5.55
C GLY A 102 -1.30 18.14 6.41
N ARG A 103 -2.49 18.70 6.20
CA ARG A 103 -3.71 18.27 6.88
C ARG A 103 -4.13 16.92 6.32
N THR A 104 -4.33 15.93 7.20
CA THR A 104 -4.45 14.52 6.84
C THR A 104 -5.74 13.92 7.39
N ALA A 105 -6.53 13.29 6.52
CA ALA A 105 -7.67 12.48 6.94
C ALA A 105 -7.28 11.00 7.10
N VAL A 106 -7.52 10.40 8.26
CA VAL A 106 -7.33 8.97 8.51
C VAL A 106 -8.69 8.29 8.36
N LEU A 107 -8.84 7.49 7.31
CA LEU A 107 -10.11 6.90 6.89
C LEU A 107 -10.08 5.39 7.15
N MET A 108 -10.95 4.90 8.03
CA MET A 108 -11.11 3.46 8.24
C MET A 108 -12.41 2.99 7.60
N ALA A 109 -12.30 2.14 6.58
CA ALA A 109 -13.46 1.55 5.92
C ALA A 109 -13.86 0.25 6.63
N ILE A 110 -15.14 0.14 7.01
CA ILE A 110 -15.70 -1.02 7.70
C ILE A 110 -16.98 -1.50 6.99
N HIS A 111 -17.28 -2.77 7.12
CA HIS A 111 -18.51 -3.42 6.68
C HIS A 111 -19.19 -4.11 7.87
N ASP A 112 -18.99 -5.40 8.13
CA ASP A 112 -19.66 -6.10 9.24
C ASP A 112 -18.65 -6.61 10.28
N GLU A 113 -17.54 -5.88 10.48
CA GLU A 113 -16.52 -6.25 11.46
C GLU A 113 -16.98 -6.02 12.91
N GLU A 114 -16.23 -6.61 13.85
CA GLU A 114 -16.49 -6.42 15.28
C GLU A 114 -16.14 -4.98 15.71
N PRO A 115 -17.12 -4.18 16.17
CA PRO A 115 -16.91 -2.75 16.44
C PRO A 115 -15.85 -2.50 17.53
N GLU A 116 -15.81 -3.32 18.58
CA GLU A 116 -14.88 -3.16 19.69
C GLU A 116 -13.42 -3.15 19.20
N ARG A 117 -13.07 -4.09 18.31
CA ARG A 117 -11.73 -4.17 17.71
C ARG A 117 -11.45 -2.99 16.77
N VAL A 118 -12.41 -2.64 15.91
CA VAL A 118 -12.30 -1.49 14.99
C VAL A 118 -11.99 -0.21 15.77
N PHE A 119 -12.83 0.11 16.75
CA PHE A 119 -12.67 1.32 17.56
C PHE A 119 -11.48 1.24 18.51
N ALA A 120 -11.03 0.06 18.93
CA ALA A 120 -9.78 -0.08 19.68
C ALA A 120 -8.56 0.30 18.82
N HIS A 121 -8.46 -0.22 17.59
CA HIS A 121 -7.34 0.11 16.69
C HIS A 121 -7.35 1.59 16.29
N MET A 122 -8.52 2.11 15.90
CA MET A 122 -8.64 3.51 15.48
C MET A 122 -8.31 4.48 16.62
N ARG A 123 -8.78 4.18 17.85
CA ARG A 123 -8.46 4.99 19.03
C ARG A 123 -6.99 4.95 19.38
N ALA A 124 -6.34 3.79 19.32
CA ALA A 124 -4.91 3.70 19.63
C ALA A 124 -4.08 4.63 18.74
N LEU A 125 -4.34 4.66 17.43
CA LEU A 125 -3.68 5.58 16.52
C LEU A 125 -4.08 7.05 16.77
N ALA A 126 -5.36 7.29 17.03
CA ALA A 126 -5.83 8.64 17.35
C ALA A 126 -5.21 9.19 18.63
N ASP A 127 -5.06 8.39 19.67
CA ASP A 127 -4.43 8.79 20.93
C ASP A 127 -2.95 9.14 20.71
N GLU A 128 -2.21 8.36 19.90
CA GLU A 128 -0.82 8.67 19.54
C GLU A 128 -0.69 9.99 18.77
N LEU A 129 -1.65 10.30 17.87
CA LEU A 129 -1.58 11.50 17.02
C LEU A 129 -2.22 12.75 17.64
N GLN A 130 -3.30 12.60 18.42
CA GLN A 130 -4.09 13.71 18.98
C GLN A 130 -3.58 14.19 20.34
N THR A 131 -2.70 13.44 21.01
CA THR A 131 -2.04 13.89 22.24
C THR A 131 -0.71 14.62 21.98
N GLY A 132 -0.17 14.50 20.75
CA GLY A 132 1.08 15.11 20.35
C GLY A 132 0.97 16.57 19.87
N PRO A 133 2.11 17.23 19.60
CA PRO A 133 2.18 18.63 19.16
C PRO A 133 1.53 18.90 17.79
N HIS A 134 1.24 17.83 17.03
CA HIS A 134 0.69 17.91 15.66
C HIS A 134 -0.79 17.48 15.58
N ALA A 135 -1.47 17.38 16.73
CA ALA A 135 -2.86 16.92 16.82
C ALA A 135 -3.83 17.67 15.87
N GLY A 136 -3.59 18.95 15.62
CA GLY A 136 -4.38 19.79 14.73
C GLY A 136 -4.30 19.44 13.23
N LEU A 137 -3.47 18.48 12.84
CA LEU A 137 -3.34 18.06 11.44
C LEU A 137 -4.26 16.88 11.08
N PHE A 138 -4.78 16.14 12.06
CA PHE A 138 -5.41 14.84 11.82
C PHE A 138 -6.90 14.84 12.12
N ASP A 139 -7.70 14.48 11.12
CA ASP A 139 -9.11 14.15 11.28
C ASP A 139 -9.29 12.65 11.05
N PHE A 140 -10.17 12.01 11.83
CA PHE A 140 -10.41 10.57 11.78
C PHE A 140 -11.85 10.31 11.35
N ALA A 141 -12.03 9.43 10.37
CA ALA A 141 -13.36 9.05 9.89
C ALA A 141 -13.52 7.53 9.86
N VAL A 142 -14.58 7.03 10.48
CA VAL A 142 -15.04 5.65 10.34
C VAL A 142 -16.15 5.61 9.30
N LEU A 143 -15.86 4.90 8.22
CA LEU A 143 -16.63 4.84 6.98
C LEU A 143 -17.29 3.47 6.86
N SER A 144 -18.55 3.38 7.26
CA SER A 144 -19.30 2.13 7.42
C SER A 144 -20.19 1.82 6.21
N ASP A 145 -20.08 0.58 5.73
CA ASP A 145 -21.00 -0.07 4.80
C ASP A 145 -21.83 -1.17 5.51
N THR A 146 -21.88 -1.19 6.84
CA THR A 146 -22.51 -2.25 7.65
C THR A 146 -23.96 -2.49 7.26
N ARG A 147 -24.33 -3.74 7.02
CA ARG A 147 -25.71 -4.12 6.68
C ARG A 147 -26.49 -4.59 7.89
N ASP A 148 -25.82 -5.30 8.80
CA ASP A 148 -26.44 -5.76 10.02
C ASP A 148 -26.81 -4.58 10.94
N ALA A 149 -28.10 -4.45 11.27
CA ALA A 149 -28.61 -3.34 12.07
C ALA A 149 -28.11 -3.38 13.52
N ALA A 150 -27.88 -4.57 14.09
CA ALA A 150 -27.36 -4.73 15.44
C ALA A 150 -25.88 -4.36 15.49
N ILE A 151 -25.09 -4.73 14.48
CA ILE A 151 -23.68 -4.30 14.37
C ILE A 151 -23.62 -2.78 14.19
N ALA A 152 -24.42 -2.20 13.29
CA ALA A 152 -24.44 -0.76 13.04
C ALA A 152 -24.84 0.07 14.28
N ALA A 153 -25.77 -0.44 15.10
CA ALA A 153 -26.14 0.21 16.37
C ALA A 153 -24.97 0.20 17.38
N ARG A 154 -24.20 -0.89 17.42
CA ARG A 154 -22.99 -1.00 18.24
C ARG A 154 -21.89 -0.07 17.75
N GLU A 155 -21.69 0.04 16.44
CA GLU A 155 -20.75 1.00 15.84
C GLU A 155 -21.05 2.44 16.27
N ALA A 156 -22.31 2.87 16.13
CA ALA A 156 -22.74 4.20 16.56
C ALA A 156 -22.46 4.42 18.06
N THR A 157 -22.81 3.43 18.90
CA THR A 157 -22.57 3.49 20.36
C THR A 157 -21.08 3.62 20.70
N HIS A 158 -20.21 2.87 20.02
CA HIS A 158 -18.76 2.94 20.23
C HIS A 158 -18.17 4.26 19.73
N PHE A 159 -18.63 4.75 18.58
CA PHE A 159 -18.20 6.06 18.07
C PHE A 159 -18.63 7.20 18.99
N ASP A 160 -19.88 7.22 19.46
CA ASP A 160 -20.38 8.27 20.37
C ASP A 160 -19.58 8.28 21.67
N ARG A 161 -19.26 7.11 22.21
CA ARG A 161 -18.38 6.99 23.39
C ARG A 161 -16.99 7.55 23.12
N TRP A 162 -16.39 7.19 21.98
CA TRP A 162 -15.08 7.73 21.61
C TRP A 162 -15.12 9.25 21.45
N LYS A 163 -16.16 9.78 20.80
CA LYS A 163 -16.33 11.22 20.59
C LYS A 163 -16.47 11.98 21.90
N LEU A 164 -17.19 11.44 22.89
CA LEU A 164 -17.31 12.03 24.23
C LEU A 164 -15.98 12.05 25.00
N GLN A 165 -15.09 11.09 24.75
CA GLN A 165 -13.81 10.92 25.44
C GLN A 165 -12.64 11.62 24.76
N SER A 166 -12.78 11.97 23.47
CA SER A 166 -11.70 12.57 22.68
C SER A 166 -11.45 14.03 23.06
N PRO A 167 -10.19 14.49 23.11
CA PRO A 167 -9.88 15.91 23.27
C PRO A 167 -10.26 16.75 22.05
N LEU A 168 -10.49 16.13 20.88
CA LEU A 168 -10.77 16.79 19.61
C LEU A 168 -12.03 16.20 18.94
N PRO A 169 -13.20 16.26 19.58
CA PRO A 169 -14.43 15.61 19.10
C PRO A 169 -14.89 16.14 17.74
N ALA A 170 -14.57 17.40 17.40
CA ALA A 170 -14.90 18.01 16.12
C ALA A 170 -14.14 17.41 14.93
N ARG A 171 -13.06 16.67 15.18
CA ARG A 171 -12.22 16.02 14.17
C ARG A 171 -12.55 14.54 13.97
N LEU A 172 -13.61 14.06 14.63
CA LEU A 172 -14.07 12.69 14.53
C LEU A 172 -15.37 12.64 13.73
N GLU A 173 -15.42 11.77 12.73
CA GLU A 173 -16.59 11.51 11.90
C GLU A 173 -16.92 10.01 11.87
N TYR A 174 -18.20 9.68 11.99
CA TYR A 174 -18.73 8.35 11.69
C TYR A 174 -19.84 8.52 10.68
N ARG A 175 -19.83 7.65 9.67
CA ARG A 175 -20.80 7.68 8.60
C ARG A 175 -21.09 6.27 8.14
N ARG A 176 -22.37 5.91 8.14
CA ARG A 176 -22.88 4.65 7.58
C ARG A 176 -23.65 4.92 6.29
N ARG A 177 -23.42 4.08 5.28
CA ARG A 177 -24.22 4.03 4.05
C ARG A 177 -25.27 2.93 4.13
N LEU A 178 -26.43 3.20 3.52
CA LEU A 178 -27.45 2.18 3.28
C LEU A 178 -27.31 1.57 1.88
N ASP A 179 -26.88 2.39 0.92
CA ASP A 179 -26.50 1.95 -0.43
C ASP A 179 -24.97 1.85 -0.52
N ASN A 180 -24.47 0.61 -0.56
CA ASN A 180 -23.04 0.30 -0.57
C ASN A 180 -22.48 0.21 -2.00
N THR A 181 -22.99 1.05 -2.89
CA THR A 181 -22.49 1.17 -4.25
C THR A 181 -20.96 1.38 -4.25
N ASP A 182 -20.28 0.61 -5.11
CA ASP A 182 -18.81 0.53 -5.25
C ASP A 182 -18.05 0.12 -3.96
N HIS A 183 -18.73 -0.45 -2.95
CA HIS A 183 -18.18 -0.95 -1.68
C HIS A 183 -17.18 0.05 -1.04
N LYS A 184 -16.06 -0.44 -0.49
CA LYS A 184 -14.98 0.37 0.12
C LYS A 184 -14.58 1.57 -0.73
N THR A 185 -14.41 1.39 -2.04
CA THR A 185 -14.00 2.45 -2.97
C THR A 185 -15.08 3.54 -3.06
N GLY A 186 -16.35 3.15 -3.17
CA GLY A 186 -17.47 4.10 -3.14
C GLY A 186 -17.53 4.89 -1.83
N ASN A 187 -17.27 4.23 -0.71
CA ASN A 187 -17.31 4.85 0.61
C ASN A 187 -16.26 5.97 0.75
N LEU A 188 -15.02 5.66 0.34
CA LEU A 188 -13.92 6.63 0.28
C LEU A 188 -14.25 7.81 -0.65
N TRP A 189 -14.78 7.54 -1.83
CA TRP A 189 -15.10 8.59 -2.80
C TRP A 189 -16.18 9.55 -2.32
N GLU A 190 -17.20 9.06 -1.61
CA GLU A 190 -18.24 9.92 -1.07
C GLU A 190 -17.70 10.82 0.05
N PHE A 191 -16.83 10.30 0.91
CA PHE A 191 -16.11 11.12 1.90
C PHE A 191 -15.27 12.20 1.22
N LEU A 192 -14.45 11.82 0.23
CA LEU A 192 -13.57 12.75 -0.47
C LEU A 192 -14.34 13.80 -1.28
N LYS A 193 -15.52 13.47 -1.84
CA LYS A 193 -16.38 14.48 -2.49
C LYS A 193 -16.91 15.53 -1.52
N ARG A 194 -17.21 15.15 -0.28
CA ARG A 194 -17.73 16.05 0.75
C ARG A 194 -16.63 16.89 1.38
N ARG A 195 -15.52 16.27 1.74
CA ARG A 195 -14.49 16.85 2.61
C ARG A 195 -13.07 16.78 2.05
N GLY A 196 -12.84 16.15 0.89
CA GLY A 196 -11.49 15.98 0.35
C GLY A 196 -10.74 17.30 0.11
N ALA A 197 -11.44 18.38 -0.21
CA ALA A 197 -10.85 19.71 -0.35
C ALA A 197 -10.28 20.29 0.97
N GLU A 198 -10.64 19.70 2.12
CA GLU A 198 -10.12 20.10 3.43
C GLU A 198 -8.74 19.51 3.76
N PHE A 199 -8.30 18.50 3.00
CA PHE A 199 -7.15 17.67 3.35
C PHE A 199 -6.12 17.64 2.22
N ASP A 200 -4.86 17.88 2.55
CA ASP A 200 -3.74 17.68 1.64
C ASP A 200 -3.56 16.19 1.34
N TYR A 201 -3.74 15.36 2.37
CA TYR A 201 -3.52 13.92 2.31
C TYR A 201 -4.67 13.12 2.94
N PHE A 202 -4.80 11.86 2.54
CA PHE A 202 -5.60 10.89 3.28
C PHE A 202 -4.87 9.56 3.41
N ILE A 203 -5.13 8.86 4.50
CA ILE A 203 -4.66 7.50 4.77
C ILE A 203 -5.87 6.59 4.78
N VAL A 204 -5.78 5.45 4.08
CA VAL A 204 -6.82 4.42 4.11
C VAL A 204 -6.39 3.31 5.04
N LEU A 205 -7.24 2.95 6.00
CA LEU A 205 -7.07 1.83 6.92
C LEU A 205 -8.16 0.80 6.65
N ASP A 206 -7.77 -0.48 6.72
CA ASP A 206 -8.71 -1.59 6.90
C ASP A 206 -9.07 -1.74 8.38
N ALA A 207 -10.19 -2.41 8.66
CA ALA A 207 -10.69 -2.66 10.01
C ALA A 207 -9.68 -3.39 10.94
N ASP A 208 -8.74 -4.14 10.36
CA ASP A 208 -7.68 -4.86 11.04
C ASP A 208 -6.30 -4.17 10.95
N SER A 209 -6.26 -2.96 10.38
CA SER A 209 -5.03 -2.18 10.27
C SER A 209 -4.62 -1.59 11.61
N TYR A 210 -3.33 -1.67 11.90
CA TYR A 210 -2.69 -1.02 13.03
C TYR A 210 -1.43 -0.31 12.54
N MET A 211 -1.35 0.99 12.80
CA MET A 211 -0.22 1.84 12.44
C MET A 211 0.22 2.64 13.66
N HIS A 212 1.53 2.89 13.77
CA HIS A 212 2.06 3.83 14.76
C HIS A 212 2.01 5.27 14.25
N GLY A 213 1.71 6.20 15.15
CA GLY A 213 1.66 7.63 14.88
C GLY A 213 2.96 8.16 14.30
N ASP A 214 4.12 7.68 14.78
CA ASP A 214 5.43 8.08 14.24
C ASP A 214 5.58 7.76 12.75
N LEU A 215 5.08 6.60 12.30
CA LEU A 215 5.10 6.23 10.88
C LEU A 215 4.16 7.14 10.08
N VAL A 216 2.99 7.48 10.62
CA VAL A 216 2.05 8.40 9.98
C VAL A 216 2.66 9.80 9.86
N LEU A 217 3.36 10.29 10.89
CA LEU A 217 4.08 11.57 10.84
C LEU A 217 5.21 11.55 9.81
N ASP A 218 5.98 10.46 9.72
CA ASP A 218 7.03 10.29 8.71
C ASP A 218 6.46 10.22 7.29
N GLN A 219 5.29 9.58 7.12
CA GLN A 219 4.53 9.60 5.87
C GLN A 219 4.11 11.01 5.45
N VAL A 220 3.56 11.81 6.37
CA VAL A 220 3.20 13.21 6.11
C VAL A 220 4.44 14.03 5.72
N ARG A 221 5.55 13.89 6.47
CA ARG A 221 6.81 14.58 6.15
C ARG A 221 7.36 14.22 4.77
N MET A 222 7.27 12.95 4.36
CA MET A 222 7.67 12.54 3.00
C MET A 222 6.81 13.21 1.93
N MET A 223 5.49 13.26 2.15
CA MET A 223 4.56 13.91 1.22
C MET A 223 4.76 15.44 1.16
N ASP A 224 5.10 16.07 2.29
CA ASP A 224 5.40 17.50 2.40
C ASP A 224 6.73 17.88 1.73
N ALA A 225 7.72 16.97 1.74
CA ALA A 225 9.04 17.20 1.19
C ALA A 225 9.08 17.04 -0.35
N ASP A 226 8.14 16.31 -0.94
CA ASP A 226 8.10 16.05 -2.38
C ASP A 226 6.69 16.23 -2.96
N ALA A 227 6.47 17.37 -3.62
CA ALA A 227 5.19 17.70 -4.26
C ALA A 227 4.81 16.75 -5.41
N THR A 228 5.76 15.99 -5.96
CA THR A 228 5.51 15.02 -7.05
C THR A 228 5.08 13.66 -6.52
N LEU A 229 5.24 13.41 -5.21
CA LEU A 229 4.84 12.16 -4.57
C LEU A 229 3.32 12.09 -4.46
N GLY A 230 2.71 11.14 -5.18
CA GLY A 230 1.26 10.91 -5.17
C GLY A 230 0.80 9.95 -4.08
N ILE A 231 1.63 8.97 -3.73
CA ILE A 231 1.33 7.93 -2.75
C ILE A 231 2.61 7.44 -2.06
N VAL A 232 2.51 7.11 -0.77
CA VAL A 232 3.55 6.37 -0.04
C VAL A 232 2.93 5.14 0.63
N GLN A 233 3.36 3.97 0.15
CA GLN A 233 2.93 2.67 0.66
C GLN A 233 4.06 2.02 1.49
N PRO A 234 3.90 1.91 2.82
CA PRO A 234 4.80 1.12 3.64
C PRO A 234 4.57 -0.38 3.40
N LEU A 235 5.59 -1.18 3.73
CA LEU A 235 5.44 -2.63 3.81
C LEU A 235 4.56 -2.99 5.01
N ILE A 236 3.58 -3.85 4.78
CA ILE A 236 2.62 -4.29 5.78
C ILE A 236 3.02 -5.69 6.26
N VAL A 237 3.01 -5.90 7.58
CA VAL A 237 3.29 -7.21 8.19
C VAL A 237 2.15 -7.59 9.11
N GLY A 238 1.84 -8.89 9.15
CA GLY A 238 0.78 -9.40 10.02
C GLY A 238 1.09 -9.20 11.50
N LEU A 239 0.07 -8.79 12.27
CA LEU A 239 0.10 -8.78 13.73
C LEU A 239 0.28 -10.20 14.29
N PRO A 240 0.92 -10.38 15.46
CA PRO A 240 1.10 -11.70 16.06
C PRO A 240 -0.20 -12.50 16.13
N SER A 241 -0.16 -13.77 15.68
CA SER A 241 -1.31 -14.68 15.70
C SER A 241 -1.06 -15.92 16.56
N ARG A 242 -2.12 -16.47 17.14
CA ARG A 242 -2.08 -17.75 17.88
C ARG A 242 -2.10 -18.97 16.95
N SER A 243 -2.55 -18.82 15.70
CA SER A 243 -2.61 -19.92 14.74
C SER A 243 -1.22 -20.33 14.27
N ALA A 244 -0.92 -21.63 14.30
CA ALA A 244 0.36 -22.16 13.84
C ALA A 244 0.63 -21.80 12.37
N PHE A 245 -0.37 -21.96 11.50
CA PHE A 245 -0.29 -21.56 10.09
C PHE A 245 0.02 -20.06 9.94
N ALA A 246 -0.72 -19.22 10.68
CA ALA A 246 -0.52 -17.77 10.61
C ALA A 246 0.89 -17.36 11.09
N ARG A 247 1.46 -18.05 12.09
CA ARG A 247 2.84 -17.79 12.55
C ARG A 247 3.88 -18.14 11.50
N VAL A 248 3.74 -19.27 10.81
CA VAL A 248 4.64 -19.64 9.70
C VAL A 248 4.51 -18.66 8.55
N PHE A 249 3.28 -18.27 8.21
CA PHE A 249 3.02 -17.25 7.19
C PHE A 249 3.64 -15.90 7.56
N GLN A 250 3.56 -15.48 8.83
CA GLN A 250 4.19 -14.26 9.33
C GLN A 250 5.71 -14.28 9.25
N LEU A 251 6.35 -15.44 9.47
CA LEU A 251 7.79 -15.59 9.27
C LEU A 251 8.15 -15.31 7.81
N GLY A 252 7.38 -15.89 6.88
CA GLY A 252 7.51 -15.63 5.44
C GLY A 252 7.30 -14.15 5.08
N MET A 253 6.31 -13.48 5.67
CA MET A 253 6.09 -12.04 5.50
C MET A 253 7.28 -11.21 6.00
N ARG A 254 7.73 -11.43 7.24
CA ARG A 254 8.76 -10.56 7.86
C ARG A 254 10.14 -10.69 7.22
N HIS A 255 10.50 -11.86 6.73
CA HIS A 255 11.81 -12.08 6.12
C HIS A 255 11.72 -12.11 4.59
N GLY A 256 10.86 -12.97 4.04
CA GLY A 256 10.70 -13.16 2.60
C GLY A 256 10.11 -11.92 1.93
N MET A 257 8.97 -11.41 2.41
CA MET A 257 8.36 -10.22 1.81
C MET A 257 9.20 -8.96 2.03
N ARG A 258 9.92 -8.85 3.16
CA ARG A 258 10.87 -7.75 3.37
C ARG A 258 12.00 -7.75 2.34
N ALA A 259 12.63 -8.90 2.09
CA ALA A 259 13.65 -9.02 1.05
C ALA A 259 13.04 -8.70 -0.33
N TYR A 260 11.94 -9.35 -0.69
CA TYR A 260 11.26 -9.11 -1.96
C TYR A 260 10.90 -7.63 -2.18
N ALA A 261 10.25 -6.99 -1.21
CA ALA A 261 9.80 -5.60 -1.31
C ALA A 261 10.97 -4.62 -1.38
N THR A 262 12.06 -4.90 -0.66
CA THR A 262 13.28 -4.08 -0.73
C THR A 262 13.88 -4.12 -2.14
N GLY A 263 14.00 -5.31 -2.74
CA GLY A 263 14.50 -5.43 -4.11
C GLY A 263 13.56 -4.83 -5.15
N SER A 264 12.24 -5.06 -4.99
CA SER A 264 11.20 -4.45 -5.82
C SER A 264 11.30 -2.93 -5.82
N ALA A 265 11.34 -2.31 -4.63
CA ALA A 265 11.46 -0.85 -4.50
C ALA A 265 12.78 -0.32 -5.08
N TRP A 266 13.89 -1.08 -4.92
CA TRP A 266 15.21 -0.65 -5.36
C TRP A 266 15.31 -0.35 -6.87
N TRP A 267 14.66 -1.16 -7.72
CA TRP A 267 14.68 -0.95 -9.18
C TRP A 267 13.43 -0.24 -9.72
N GLN A 268 12.26 -0.39 -9.07
CA GLN A 268 11.03 0.27 -9.51
C GLN A 268 11.07 1.77 -9.22
N GLY A 269 11.74 2.19 -8.13
CA GLY A 269 11.97 3.60 -7.81
C GLY A 269 10.68 4.34 -7.45
N ASP A 270 10.25 5.23 -8.35
CA ASP A 270 9.06 6.07 -8.21
C ASP A 270 7.74 5.36 -8.57
N ALA A 271 7.82 4.15 -9.11
CA ALA A 271 6.66 3.28 -9.33
C ALA A 271 6.57 2.23 -8.22
N GLY A 272 5.38 1.96 -7.70
CA GLY A 272 5.17 0.95 -6.69
C GLY A 272 3.70 0.55 -6.54
N PRO A 273 3.43 -0.62 -5.95
CA PRO A 273 2.07 -1.09 -5.74
C PRO A 273 1.37 -0.28 -4.63
N TYR A 274 0.06 -0.12 -4.76
CA TYR A 274 -0.83 0.27 -3.67
C TYR A 274 -1.60 -0.97 -3.19
N TRP A 275 -1.54 -1.29 -1.91
CA TRP A 275 -2.16 -2.49 -1.36
C TRP A 275 -3.58 -2.27 -0.85
N GLY A 276 -4.13 -1.06 -1.03
CA GLY A 276 -5.50 -0.74 -0.63
C GLY A 276 -5.63 -0.19 0.80
N HIS A 277 -4.58 -0.23 1.62
CA HIS A 277 -4.58 0.26 2.99
C HIS A 277 -3.15 0.59 3.49
N ASN A 278 -3.07 1.24 4.65
CA ASN A 278 -1.87 1.73 5.34
C ASN A 278 -0.98 2.69 4.53
N GLY A 279 -1.47 3.17 3.38
CA GLY A 279 -0.78 4.13 2.53
C GLY A 279 -1.34 5.53 2.69
N ILE A 280 -0.46 6.54 2.65
CA ILE A 280 -0.84 7.95 2.55
C ILE A 280 -0.91 8.36 1.08
N ILE A 281 -1.95 9.10 0.71
CA ILE A 281 -2.26 9.48 -0.67
C ILE A 281 -2.49 10.99 -0.75
N ARG A 282 -1.98 11.64 -1.81
CA ARG A 282 -2.24 13.05 -2.10
C ARG A 282 -3.68 13.22 -2.58
N THR A 283 -4.48 13.94 -1.80
CA THR A 283 -5.93 14.03 -2.00
C THR A 283 -6.28 14.64 -3.36
N GLU A 284 -5.69 15.80 -3.70
CA GLU A 284 -5.97 16.51 -4.96
C GLU A 284 -5.66 15.63 -6.19
N ALA A 285 -4.48 14.99 -6.19
CA ALA A 285 -4.06 14.13 -7.29
C ALA A 285 -4.98 12.91 -7.44
N PHE A 286 -5.33 12.25 -6.34
CA PHE A 286 -6.26 11.13 -6.34
C PHE A 286 -7.64 11.53 -6.85
N MET A 287 -8.19 12.64 -6.35
CA MET A 287 -9.51 13.13 -6.75
C MET A 287 -9.59 13.50 -8.24
N ARG A 288 -8.49 14.03 -8.81
CA ARG A 288 -8.42 14.40 -10.23
C ARG A 288 -8.19 13.23 -11.18
N HIS A 289 -7.42 12.24 -10.78
CA HIS A 289 -6.86 11.26 -11.72
C HIS A 289 -7.26 9.81 -11.45
N CYS A 290 -7.75 9.46 -10.26
CA CYS A 290 -7.91 8.07 -9.84
C CYS A 290 -9.37 7.58 -9.81
N ARG A 291 -10.33 8.35 -10.36
CA ARG A 291 -11.71 7.87 -10.52
C ARG A 291 -11.76 6.90 -11.70
N LEU A 292 -11.83 5.61 -11.41
CA LEU A 292 -12.00 4.59 -12.44
C LEU A 292 -13.43 4.67 -13.02
N PRO A 293 -13.57 4.61 -14.36
CA PRO A 293 -14.89 4.47 -14.98
C PRO A 293 -15.47 3.09 -14.64
N ARG A 294 -16.80 2.98 -14.61
CA ARG A 294 -17.44 1.67 -14.63
C ARG A 294 -17.27 1.07 -16.02
N LEU A 295 -16.74 -0.14 -16.09
CA LEU A 295 -16.63 -0.85 -17.35
C LEU A 295 -18.00 -1.47 -17.67
N PRO A 296 -18.39 -1.52 -18.95
CA PRO A 296 -19.63 -2.17 -19.34
C PRO A 296 -19.48 -3.70 -19.20
N GLY A 297 -20.48 -4.36 -18.60
CA GLY A 297 -20.52 -5.81 -18.47
C GLY A 297 -20.79 -6.27 -17.04
N GLU A 298 -20.73 -7.58 -16.82
CA GLU A 298 -20.72 -8.18 -15.49
C GLU A 298 -19.27 -8.43 -15.01
N PRO A 299 -19.02 -8.41 -13.69
CA PRO A 299 -17.74 -8.83 -13.14
C PRO A 299 -17.34 -10.23 -13.65
N PRO A 300 -16.06 -10.48 -14.02
CA PRO A 300 -14.88 -9.64 -13.78
C PRO A 300 -14.50 -8.69 -14.93
N LEU A 301 -15.29 -8.62 -16.01
CA LEU A 301 -14.98 -7.83 -17.20
C LEU A 301 -15.61 -6.41 -17.18
N GLY A 302 -16.58 -6.17 -16.28
CA GLY A 302 -17.32 -4.92 -16.04
C GLY A 302 -17.26 -4.46 -14.59
#